data_AF-A0A9C9W737-F1
#
_entry.id   AF-A0A9C9W737-F1
#
_cell.length_a   1.000
_cell.length_b   1.000
_cell.length_c   1.000
_cell.angle_alpha   90.00
_cell.angle_beta   90.00
_cell.angle_gamma   90.00
#
_symmetry.space_group_name_H-M   'P 1'
#
loop_
_entity.id
_entity.type
_entity.pdbx_description
1 polymer ?
#
loop_
_entity_poly.entity_id
_entity_poly.type
_entity_poly.pdbx_seq_one_letter_code
_entity_poly.pdbx_strand_id
1 'polypeptide(L)'
;MSLAQEIFEDAFNRPRDPRSEPYKAGVLDALRYHLGELKSLQTAMPYEMGTAEADAWFAGVLEGKTIFCELQELGSGETTA
;
A
#
# COMPACT_ATOMS: atom_id res chain seq x y z
N MET A 1 1.30 1.53 -16.26
CA MET A 1 1.41 0.87 -14.95
C MET A 1 2.52 1.57 -14.18
N SER A 2 2.31 1.85 -12.90
CA SER A 2 3.34 2.41 -12.03
C SER A 2 3.98 1.32 -11.17
N LEU A 3 5.16 1.58 -10.61
CA LEU A 3 5.86 0.59 -9.79
C LEU A 3 5.04 0.25 -8.54
N ALA A 4 4.34 1.24 -7.97
CA ALA A 4 3.39 1.01 -6.88
C ALA A 4 2.28 0.02 -7.27
N GLN A 5 1.79 0.08 -8.50
CA GLN A 5 0.75 -0.79 -9.00
C GLN A 5 1.26 -2.23 -9.23
N GLU A 6 2.49 -2.38 -9.73
CA GLU A 6 3.11 -3.71 -9.90
C GLU A 6 3.32 -4.41 -8.55
N ILE A 7 3.83 -3.69 -7.55
CA ILE A 7 3.99 -4.20 -6.19
C ILE A 7 2.63 -4.55 -5.56
N PHE A 8 1.63 -3.69 -5.76
CA PHE A 8 0.27 -3.96 -5.30
C PHE A 8 -0.29 -5.22 -5.94
N GLU A 9 -0.15 -5.37 -7.26
CA GLU A 9 -0.61 -6.57 -7.97
C GLU A 9 0.09 -7.82 -7.44
N ASP A 10 1.42 -7.83 -7.28
CA ASP A 10 2.13 -9.00 -6.73
C ASP A 10 1.68 -9.36 -5.29
N ALA A 11 1.45 -8.35 -4.45
CA ALA A 11 0.98 -8.55 -3.07
C ALA A 11 -0.43 -9.18 -3.01
N PHE A 12 -1.30 -8.86 -3.98
CA PHE A 12 -2.70 -9.30 -4.01
C PHE A 12 -3.01 -10.38 -5.06
N ASN A 13 -2.05 -10.80 -5.87
CA ASN A 13 -2.19 -11.89 -6.86
C ASN A 13 -2.10 -13.30 -6.23
N ARG A 14 -2.07 -13.40 -4.90
CA ARG A 14 -2.10 -14.67 -4.14
C ARG A 14 -3.46 -14.85 -3.49
N PRO A 15 -3.96 -16.08 -3.30
CA PRO A 15 -5.22 -16.31 -2.58
C PRO A 15 -5.11 -15.71 -1.16
N ARG A 16 -5.85 -14.63 -0.92
CA ARG A 16 -6.01 -13.98 0.38
C ARG A 16 -7.51 -13.92 0.69
N ASP A 17 -7.85 -13.69 1.96
CA ASP A 17 -9.23 -13.35 2.32
C ASP A 17 -9.70 -12.13 1.52
N PRO A 18 -10.98 -12.07 1.09
CA PRO A 18 -11.51 -10.93 0.37
C PRO A 18 -11.30 -9.64 1.17
N ARG A 19 -10.44 -8.76 0.68
CA ARG A 19 -10.23 -7.42 1.26
C ARG A 19 -11.16 -6.42 0.59
N SER A 20 -11.70 -5.50 1.39
CA SER A 20 -12.58 -4.43 0.92
C SER A 20 -11.83 -3.47 -0.02
N GLU A 21 -12.56 -2.80 -0.91
CA GLU A 21 -11.99 -1.82 -1.83
C GLU A 21 -11.30 -0.63 -1.11
N PRO A 22 -11.85 -0.07 -0.02
CA PRO A 22 -11.16 0.97 0.76
C PRO A 22 -9.81 0.54 1.32
N TYR A 23 -9.71 -0.71 1.78
CA TYR A 23 -8.46 -1.27 2.26
C TYR A 23 -7.41 -1.34 1.15
N LYS A 24 -7.79 -1.88 -0.02
CA LYS A 24 -6.90 -1.96 -1.18
C LYS A 24 -6.45 -0.57 -1.65
N ALA A 25 -7.35 0.41 -1.68
CA ALA A 25 -7.03 1.78 -2.02
C ALA A 25 -5.97 2.36 -1.06
N GLY A 26 -6.12 2.12 0.25
CA GLY A 26 -5.14 2.54 1.26
C GLY A 26 -3.75 1.93 1.05
N VAL A 27 -3.68 0.63 0.71
CA VAL A 27 -2.40 -0.04 0.40
C VAL A 27 -1.73 0.61 -0.81
N LEU A 28 -2.48 0.82 -1.89
CA LEU A 28 -1.95 1.40 -3.11
C LEU A 28 -1.48 2.85 -2.89
N ASP A 29 -2.26 3.67 -2.19
CA ASP A 29 -1.88 5.05 -1.89
C ASP A 29 -0.63 5.14 -1.02
N ALA A 30 -0.47 4.23 -0.04
CA ALA A 30 0.76 4.13 0.74
C ALA A 30 1.97 3.78 -0.12
N LEU A 31 1.86 2.79 -1.01
CA LEU A 31 2.93 2.42 -1.93
C LEU A 31 3.31 3.59 -2.85
N ARG A 32 2.30 4.27 -3.42
CA ARG A 32 2.52 5.46 -4.25
C ARG A 32 3.21 6.59 -3.47
N TYR A 33 2.83 6.79 -2.21
CA TYR A 33 3.48 7.79 -1.35
C TYR A 33 4.95 7.45 -1.08
N HIS A 34 5.24 6.22 -0.67
CA HIS A 34 6.60 5.78 -0.34
C HIS A 34 7.53 5.71 -1.56
N LEU A 35 6.98 5.44 -2.74
CA LEU A 35 7.73 5.45 -4.01
C LEU A 35 7.82 6.85 -4.65
N GLY A 36 7.28 7.88 -4.00
CA GLY A 36 7.32 9.27 -4.49
C GLY A 36 6.35 9.58 -5.65
N GLU A 37 5.45 8.65 -5.98
CA GLU A 37 4.39 8.83 -6.99
C GLU A 37 3.21 9.67 -6.46
N LEU A 38 3.05 9.76 -5.13
CA LEU A 38 2.03 10.57 -4.45
C LEU A 38 2.70 11.52 -3.46
N LYS A 39 2.31 12.81 -3.50
CA LYS A 39 2.91 13.85 -2.64
C LYS A 39 2.34 13.88 -1.22
N SER A 40 1.10 13.45 -1.04
CA SER A 40 0.41 13.47 0.26
C SER A 40 -0.70 12.42 0.32
N LEU A 41 -0.72 11.67 1.42
CA LEU A 41 -1.79 10.73 1.75
C LEU A 41 -3.08 11.44 2.15
N GLN A 42 -2.98 12.64 2.73
CA GLN A 42 -4.15 13.41 3.16
C GLN A 42 -5.03 13.83 1.98
N THR A 43 -4.43 14.13 0.82
CA THR A 43 -5.17 14.47 -0.40
C THR A 43 -5.72 13.26 -1.14
N ALA A 44 -5.29 12.04 -0.77
CA ALA A 44 -5.68 10.81 -1.45
C ALA A 44 -6.88 10.12 -0.80
N MET A 45 -7.06 10.25 0.52
CA MET A 45 -8.16 9.60 1.24
C MET A 45 -9.52 10.18 0.81
N PRO A 46 -10.40 9.40 0.14
CA PRO A 46 -11.69 9.89 -0.35
C PRO A 46 -12.83 9.72 0.68
N TYR A 47 -12.56 9.07 1.82
CA TYR A 47 -13.56 8.67 2.81
C TYR A 47 -13.71 9.73 3.90
N GLU A 48 -14.92 9.86 4.45
CA GLU A 48 -15.18 10.73 5.59
C GLU A 48 -14.57 10.15 6.87
N MET A 49 -13.90 10.99 7.66
CA MET A 49 -13.28 10.57 8.92
C MET A 49 -14.33 10.03 9.90
N GLY A 50 -14.02 8.89 10.53
CA GLY A 50 -14.92 8.22 11.48
C GLY A 50 -15.89 7.23 10.83
N THR A 51 -15.77 6.99 9.53
CA THR A 51 -16.49 5.91 8.83
C THR A 51 -15.69 4.61 8.79
N ALA A 52 -16.39 3.48 8.62
CA ALA A 52 -15.75 2.17 8.50
C ALA A 52 -14.83 2.08 7.27
N GLU A 53 -15.17 2.79 6.20
CA GLU A 53 -14.36 2.90 4.99
C GLU A 53 -13.05 3.66 5.25
N ALA A 54 -13.10 4.75 6.03
CA ALA A 54 -11.90 5.46 6.45
C ALA A 54 -11.00 4.57 7.32
N ASP A 55 -11.57 3.84 8.29
CA ASP A 55 -10.82 2.89 9.11
C ASP A 55 -10.17 1.78 8.27
N ALA A 56 -10.90 1.25 7.29
CA ALA A 56 -10.38 0.26 6.35
C ALA A 56 -9.24 0.83 5.49
N TRP A 57 -9.36 2.08 5.01
CA TRP A 57 -8.30 2.74 4.26
C TRP A 57 -7.05 2.96 5.11
N PHE A 58 -7.17 3.43 6.37
CA PHE A 58 -6.03 3.55 7.28
C PHE A 58 -5.37 2.21 7.57
N ALA A 59 -6.15 1.15 7.76
CA ALA A 59 -5.61 -0.20 7.90
C ALA A 59 -4.84 -0.64 6.65
N GLY A 60 -5.33 -0.28 5.46
CA GLY A 60 -4.62 -0.48 4.19
C GLY A 60 -3.31 0.30 4.12
N VAL A 61 -3.30 1.57 4.53
CA VAL A 61 -2.09 2.39 4.53
C VAL A 61 -0.99 1.79 5.39
N LEU A 62 -1.35 1.26 6.56
CA LEU A 62 -0.41 0.58 7.46
C LEU A 62 0.20 -0.67 6.81
N GLU A 63 -0.62 -1.51 6.17
CA GLU A 63 -0.14 -2.68 5.43
C GLU A 63 0.78 -2.27 4.27
N GLY A 64 0.41 -1.26 3.49
CA GLY A 64 1.22 -0.78 2.36
C GLY A 64 2.60 -0.28 2.80
N LYS A 65 2.70 0.35 3.97
CA LYS A 65 3.98 0.70 4.59
C LYS A 65 4.79 -0.56 4.95
N THR A 66 4.16 -1.58 5.54
CA THR A 66 4.84 -2.84 5.87
C THR A 66 5.40 -3.50 4.62
N ILE A 67 4.61 -3.61 3.55
CA ILE A 67 5.05 -4.15 2.24
C ILE A 67 6.24 -3.36 1.70
N PHE A 68 6.20 -2.03 1.75
CA PHE A 68 7.31 -1.20 1.32
C PHE A 68 8.59 -1.47 2.14
N CYS A 69 8.47 -1.59 3.46
CA CYS A 69 9.61 -1.92 4.33
C CYS A 69 10.21 -3.30 4.00
N GLU A 70 9.38 -4.34 3.83
CA GLU A 70 9.84 -5.68 3.45
C GLU A 70 10.57 -5.68 2.11
N LEU A 71 10.11 -4.89 1.13
CA LEU A 71 10.81 -4.75 -0.15
C LEU A 71 12.17 -4.06 -0.01
N GLN A 72 12.28 -3.05 0.85
CA GLN A 72 13.58 -2.41 1.13
C GLN A 72 14.54 -3.38 1.81
N GLU A 73 14.06 -4.21 2.72
CA GLU A 73 14.87 -5.25 3.37
C GLU A 73 15.36 -6.30 2.36
N LEU A 74 14.48 -6.80 1.48
CA LEU A 74 14.86 -7.73 0.41
C LEU A 74 15.87 -7.11 -0.57
N GLY A 75 15.66 -5.86 -0.99
CA GLY A 75 16.60 -5.14 -1.86
C GLY A 75 17.94 -4.83 -1.21
N SER A 76 17.99 -4.70 0.12
CA SER A 76 19.23 -4.51 0.87
C SER A 76 20.05 -5.79 1.05
N GLY A 77 19.44 -6.97 0.82
CA GLY A 77 20.07 -8.28 0.99
C GLY A 77 20.92 -8.78 -0.19
N GLU A 78 20.85 -8.14 -1.36
CA GLU A 78 21.54 -8.62 -2.58
C GLU A 78 22.97 -8.09 -2.80
N THR A 79 23.63 -7.46 -1.81
CA THR A 79 25.00 -6.90 -2.01
C THR A 79 26.14 -7.73 -1.37
N THR A 80 25.94 -9.00 -1.04
CA THR A 80 27.06 -9.87 -0.63
C THR A 80 26.91 -11.29 -1.17
N ALA A 81 27.47 -11.52 -2.36
CA ALA A 81 27.97 -12.81 -2.81
C ALA A 81 29.09 -12.58 -3.84
#